data_AF-A0A6V7XV01-F1
#
_entry.id   AF-A0A6V7XV01-F1
#
_cell.length_a   1.000
_cell.length_b   1.000
_cell.length_c   1.000
_cell.angle_alpha   90.00
_cell.angle_beta   90.00
_cell.angle_gamma   90.00
#
_symmetry.space_group_name_H-M   'P 1'
#
loop_
_entity.id
_entity.type
_entity.pdbx_description
1 polymer ?
#
loop_
_entity_poly.entity_id
_entity_poly.type
_entity_poly.pdbx_seq_one_letter_code
_entity_poly.pdbx_strand_id
1 'polypeptide(L)'
;MNALQLELKTPSIIKFVPKRNQLCAAKYTDGNLWHRARVEGVKGDNVDVLYIDFGNRETLSMSRIAPLPPQFQSQAPFAKEYQLALVSAPPDPSYADDSMLAFKRLCFSKPYLYLNVEYRIGGLEAVTVFADDNKGEKRDLAKKLIMDGYALVEKRREARFQQLVVDYVEQETKARKAHLNIWRYGDFTGNEL
;
A
#
# COMPACT_ATOMS: atom_id res chain seq x y z
N MET A 1 -25.64 -9.31 3.50
CA MET A 1 -25.28 -8.32 4.54
C MET A 1 -24.36 -9.00 5.54
N ASN A 2 -23.17 -8.46 5.85
CA ASN A 2 -22.20 -9.15 6.71
C ASN A 2 -22.59 -9.08 8.21
N ALA A 3 -21.94 -9.91 9.05
CA ALA A 3 -22.27 -10.01 10.48
C ALA A 3 -22.10 -8.68 11.23
N LEU A 4 -21.08 -7.88 10.89
CA LEU A 4 -20.85 -6.57 11.50
C LEU A 4 -21.98 -5.59 11.20
N GLN A 5 -22.51 -5.58 9.96
CA GLN A 5 -23.68 -4.75 9.61
C GLN A 5 -24.90 -5.10 10.43
N LEU A 6 -25.12 -6.40 10.68
CA LEU A 6 -26.30 -6.86 11.40
C LEU A 6 -26.25 -6.40 12.86
N GLU A 7 -25.08 -6.51 13.48
CA GLU A 7 -24.88 -6.10 14.88
C GLU A 7 -25.11 -4.60 15.09
N LEU A 8 -24.58 -3.77 14.19
CA LEU A 8 -24.62 -2.30 14.28
C LEU A 8 -25.94 -1.69 13.81
N LYS A 9 -26.90 -2.50 13.36
CA LYS A 9 -28.29 -2.04 13.16
C LYS A 9 -29.00 -1.81 14.49
N THR A 10 -28.57 -2.47 15.55
CA THR A 10 -29.13 -2.29 16.89
C THR A 10 -28.61 -0.97 17.47
N PRO A 11 -29.48 -0.03 17.88
CA PRO A 11 -29.04 1.24 18.45
C PRO A 11 -28.19 1.01 19.70
N SER A 12 -26.94 1.47 19.68
CA SER A 12 -26.11 1.52 20.88
C SER A 12 -26.50 2.76 21.69
N ILE A 13 -26.87 2.56 22.97
CA ILE A 13 -27.16 3.64 23.93
C ILE A 13 -25.84 4.27 24.44
N ILE A 14 -24.71 3.63 24.19
CA ILE A 14 -23.40 4.06 24.70
C ILE A 14 -22.82 5.13 23.77
N LYS A 15 -22.63 6.34 24.32
CA LYS A 15 -21.85 7.40 23.67
C LYS A 15 -20.40 6.94 23.52
N PHE A 16 -19.96 6.72 22.28
CA PHE A 16 -18.59 6.30 21.98
C PHE A 16 -17.67 7.52 21.83
N VAL A 17 -16.55 7.49 22.54
CA VAL A 17 -15.49 8.52 22.45
C VAL A 17 -14.24 7.84 21.90
N PRO A 18 -13.91 8.01 20.60
CA PRO A 18 -12.77 7.35 19.99
C PRO A 18 -11.45 7.88 20.57
N LYS A 19 -10.49 6.97 20.76
CA LYS A 19 -9.12 7.30 21.17
C LYS A 19 -8.12 6.79 20.13
N ARG A 20 -6.99 7.48 19.98
CA ARG A 20 -5.90 7.04 19.10
C ARG A 20 -5.50 5.59 19.40
N ASN A 21 -5.29 4.80 18.35
CA ASN A 21 -5.02 3.37 18.34
C ASN A 21 -6.17 2.45 18.79
N GLN A 22 -7.35 2.99 19.14
CA GLN A 22 -8.51 2.18 19.51
C GLN A 22 -9.16 1.55 18.27
N LEU A 23 -9.56 0.28 18.37
CA LEU A 23 -10.42 -0.34 17.37
C LEU A 23 -11.84 0.19 17.45
N CYS A 24 -12.44 0.48 16.30
CA CYS A 24 -13.81 0.96 16.18
C CYS A 24 -14.50 0.30 14.98
N ALA A 25 -15.81 0.46 14.93
CA ALA A 25 -16.55 0.31 13.69
C ALA A 25 -16.65 1.68 13.01
N ALA A 26 -16.27 1.75 11.74
CA ALA A 26 -16.32 2.96 10.94
C ALA A 26 -17.24 2.74 9.73
N LYS A 27 -18.16 3.67 9.48
CA LYS A 27 -19.09 3.60 8.37
C LYS A 27 -18.43 4.23 7.13
N TYR A 28 -18.01 3.39 6.19
CA TYR A 28 -17.33 3.81 4.97
C TYR A 28 -18.24 4.70 4.12
N THR A 29 -17.72 5.84 3.63
CA THR A 29 -18.53 6.82 2.89
C THR A 29 -19.04 6.26 1.58
N ASP A 30 -18.21 5.47 0.90
CA ASP A 30 -18.63 4.72 -0.27
C ASP A 30 -19.38 3.44 0.18
N GLY A 31 -20.62 3.28 -0.28
CA GLY A 31 -21.49 2.15 0.07
C GLY A 31 -22.17 2.21 1.45
N ASN A 32 -21.79 3.12 2.35
CA ASN A 32 -22.43 3.30 3.67
C ASN A 32 -22.47 2.02 4.54
N LEU A 33 -21.45 1.17 4.40
CA LEU A 33 -21.30 -0.06 5.17
C LEU A 33 -20.33 0.14 6.35
N TRP A 34 -20.53 -0.60 7.42
CA TRP A 34 -19.62 -0.64 8.57
C TRP A 34 -18.43 -1.56 8.34
N HIS A 35 -17.24 -1.11 8.69
CA HIS A 35 -15.99 -1.85 8.59
C HIS A 35 -15.24 -1.79 9.92
N ARG A 36 -14.36 -2.77 10.16
CA ARG A 36 -13.42 -2.68 11.28
C ARG A 36 -12.37 -1.64 10.95
N ALA A 37 -12.11 -0.74 11.87
CA ALA A 37 -11.13 0.31 11.69
C ALA A 37 -10.32 0.54 12.96
N ARG A 38 -9.19 1.22 12.80
CA ARG A 38 -8.35 1.72 13.87
C ARG A 38 -8.33 3.23 13.79
N VAL A 39 -8.57 3.90 14.91
CA VAL A 39 -8.45 5.36 15.00
C VAL A 39 -6.97 5.73 14.94
N GLU A 40 -6.56 6.51 13.95
CA GLU A 40 -5.19 7.05 13.83
C GLU A 40 -5.07 8.46 14.45
N GLY A 41 -6.17 9.22 14.48
CA GLY A 41 -6.23 10.57 15.06
C GLY A 41 -7.65 11.08 15.28
N VAL A 42 -7.81 12.05 16.18
CA VAL A 42 -9.08 12.74 16.46
C VAL A 42 -8.82 14.25 16.47
N LYS A 43 -9.57 15.00 15.66
CA LYS A 43 -9.42 16.45 15.46
C LYS A 43 -10.81 17.11 15.48
N GLY A 44 -11.25 17.56 16.65
CA GLY A 44 -12.62 18.05 16.84
C GLY A 44 -13.64 16.94 16.57
N ASP A 45 -14.55 17.19 15.63
CA ASP A 45 -15.58 16.23 15.21
C ASP A 45 -15.12 15.26 14.10
N ASN A 46 -13.86 15.36 13.67
CA ASN A 46 -13.28 14.50 12.64
C ASN A 46 -12.37 13.44 13.26
N VAL A 47 -12.44 12.22 12.71
CA VAL A 47 -11.70 11.05 13.15
C VAL A 47 -10.97 10.46 11.95
N ASP A 48 -9.65 10.44 12.00
CA ASP A 48 -8.81 9.78 11.01
C ASP A 48 -8.78 8.29 11.33
N VAL A 49 -9.17 7.45 10.38
CA VAL A 49 -9.26 6.00 10.56
C VAL A 49 -8.51 5.22 9.48
N LEU A 50 -7.95 4.07 9.86
CA LEU A 50 -7.44 3.04 8.97
C LEU A 50 -8.41 1.85 8.96
N TYR A 51 -8.93 1.49 7.79
CA TYR A 51 -9.73 0.28 7.63
C TYR A 51 -8.81 -0.95 7.67
N ILE A 52 -8.73 -1.61 8.83
CA ILE A 52 -7.71 -2.62 9.12
C ILE A 52 -7.80 -3.89 8.25
N ASP A 53 -8.92 -4.09 7.58
CA ASP A 53 -9.14 -5.24 6.70
C ASP A 53 -8.84 -4.96 5.23
N PHE A 54 -8.58 -3.69 4.87
CA PHE A 54 -8.42 -3.24 3.48
C PHE A 54 -7.19 -2.36 3.27
N GLY A 55 -6.74 -1.63 4.29
CA GLY A 55 -5.55 -0.78 4.27
C GLY A 55 -5.79 0.67 3.83
N ASN A 56 -6.98 1.02 3.33
CA ASN A 56 -7.33 2.40 2.99
C ASN A 56 -7.61 3.24 4.26
N ARG A 57 -7.42 4.56 4.14
CA ARG A 57 -7.63 5.54 5.22
C ARG A 57 -8.71 6.54 4.83
N GLU A 58 -9.38 7.10 5.83
CA GLU A 58 -10.39 8.12 5.64
C GLU A 58 -10.52 9.02 6.87
N THR A 59 -10.89 10.29 6.65
CA THR A 59 -11.32 11.19 7.72
C THR A 59 -12.85 11.18 7.77
N LEU A 60 -13.42 10.73 8.89
CA LEU A 60 -14.87 10.58 9.09
C LEU A 60 -15.38 11.52 10.18
N SER A 61 -16.66 11.91 10.08
CA SER A 61 -17.35 12.54 11.20
C SER A 61 -17.58 11.55 12.35
N MET A 62 -17.61 12.04 13.59
CA MET A 62 -17.94 11.25 14.80
C MET A 62 -19.23 10.42 14.66
N SER A 63 -20.23 10.92 13.92
CA SER A 63 -21.50 10.22 13.65
C SER A 63 -21.36 8.93 12.84
N ARG A 64 -20.22 8.72 12.18
CA ARG A 64 -19.89 7.53 11.38
C ARG A 64 -18.98 6.55 12.13
N ILE A 65 -18.75 6.80 13.43
CA ILE A 65 -17.90 5.99 14.28
C ILE A 65 -18.75 5.37 15.39
N ALA A 66 -18.53 4.08 15.64
CA ALA A 66 -19.23 3.30 16.66
C ALA A 66 -18.23 2.40 17.42
N PRO A 67 -18.58 1.94 18.64
CA PRO A 67 -17.76 0.96 19.32
C PRO A 67 -17.75 -0.35 18.51
N LEU A 68 -16.59 -0.99 18.39
CA LEU A 68 -16.50 -2.28 17.73
C LEU A 68 -17.06 -3.37 18.66
N PRO A 69 -18.08 -4.16 18.25
CA PRO A 69 -18.62 -5.21 19.11
C PRO A 69 -17.55 -6.24 19.48
N PRO A 70 -17.55 -6.77 20.73
CA PRO A 70 -16.46 -7.61 21.24
C PRO A 70 -16.11 -8.81 20.36
N GLN A 71 -17.09 -9.46 19.72
CA GLN A 71 -16.84 -10.61 18.84
C GLN A 71 -15.98 -10.28 17.61
N PHE A 72 -15.85 -9.02 17.23
CA PHE A 72 -15.03 -8.58 16.09
C PHE A 72 -13.66 -8.03 16.50
N GLN A 73 -13.39 -7.88 17.80
CA GLN A 73 -12.12 -7.36 18.32
C GLN A 73 -11.00 -8.41 18.35
N SER A 74 -11.34 -9.69 18.51
CA SER A 74 -10.36 -10.79 18.65
C SER A 74 -9.75 -11.24 17.33
N GLN A 75 -10.40 -10.95 16.20
CA GLN A 75 -9.91 -11.30 14.88
C GLN A 75 -8.73 -10.40 14.47
N ALA A 76 -7.64 -10.99 13.99
CA ALA A 76 -6.52 -10.22 13.43
C ALA A 76 -6.98 -9.37 12.22
N PRO A 77 -6.32 -8.22 11.95
CA PRO A 77 -6.49 -7.47 10.70
C PRO A 77 -6.32 -8.36 9.46
N PHE A 78 -7.16 -8.19 8.45
CA PHE A 78 -7.02 -8.92 7.19
C PHE A 78 -6.08 -8.25 6.18
N ALA A 79 -5.76 -6.97 6.38
CA ALA A 79 -4.73 -6.29 5.63
C ALA A 79 -3.46 -6.15 6.46
N LYS A 80 -2.30 -6.30 5.79
CA LYS A 80 -0.99 -6.05 6.36
C LYS A 80 -0.19 -5.17 5.41
N GLU A 81 0.42 -4.14 5.96
CA GLU A 81 1.24 -3.18 5.23
C GLU A 81 2.63 -3.77 4.95
N TYR A 82 3.14 -3.49 3.74
CA TYR A 82 4.46 -3.89 3.27
C TYR A 82 5.08 -2.75 2.47
N GLN A 83 6.42 -2.74 2.42
CA GLN A 83 7.18 -1.90 1.50
C GLN A 83 7.65 -2.73 0.32
N LEU A 84 7.65 -2.17 -0.90
CA LEU A 84 8.24 -2.85 -2.05
C LEU A 84 9.78 -2.76 -1.95
N ALA A 85 10.47 -3.90 -2.05
CA ALA A 85 11.91 -3.99 -1.83
C ALA A 85 12.73 -3.38 -2.98
N LEU A 86 13.85 -2.76 -2.65
CA LEU A 86 14.88 -2.28 -3.60
C LEU A 86 14.38 -1.29 -4.66
N VAL A 87 13.28 -0.60 -4.38
CA VAL A 87 12.66 0.36 -5.30
C VAL A 87 12.19 1.59 -4.54
N SER A 88 12.39 2.75 -5.13
CA SER A 88 11.92 4.02 -4.60
C SER A 88 11.02 4.72 -5.61
N ALA A 89 9.97 5.37 -5.10
CA ALA A 89 9.16 6.28 -5.90
C ALA A 89 10.01 7.47 -6.38
N PRO A 90 9.71 8.04 -7.55
CA PRO A 90 10.28 9.31 -7.97
C PRO A 90 9.99 10.42 -6.93
N PRO A 91 10.91 11.38 -6.72
CA PRO A 91 10.72 12.48 -5.77
C PRO A 91 9.66 13.49 -6.24
N ASP A 92 9.48 13.64 -7.55
CA ASP A 92 8.42 14.50 -8.10
C ASP A 92 7.03 13.88 -7.84
N PRO A 93 6.07 14.63 -7.27
CA PRO A 93 4.75 14.11 -6.95
C PRO A 93 3.97 13.58 -8.16
N SER A 94 4.07 14.23 -9.32
CA SER A 94 3.36 13.78 -10.53
C SER A 94 3.91 12.44 -11.03
N TYR A 95 5.23 12.29 -11.00
CA TYR A 95 5.86 11.00 -11.34
C TYR A 95 5.61 9.93 -10.28
N ALA A 96 5.50 10.29 -9.01
CA ALA A 96 5.10 9.37 -7.95
C ALA A 96 3.66 8.86 -8.16
N ASP A 97 2.74 9.73 -8.58
CA ASP A 97 1.36 9.36 -8.92
C ASP A 97 1.31 8.41 -10.12
N ASP A 98 2.08 8.69 -11.17
CA ASP A 98 2.19 7.80 -12.34
C ASP A 98 2.78 6.43 -11.96
N SER A 99 3.80 6.42 -11.09
CA SER A 99 4.39 5.19 -10.53
C SER A 99 3.36 4.36 -9.76
N MET A 100 2.60 5.02 -8.88
CA MET A 100 1.53 4.41 -8.11
C MET A 100 0.44 3.84 -9.01
N LEU A 101 0.05 4.56 -10.06
CA LEU A 101 -0.96 4.10 -11.02
C LEU A 101 -0.48 2.89 -11.82
N ALA A 102 0.78 2.90 -12.28
CA ALA A 102 1.40 1.76 -12.95
C ALA A 102 1.45 0.53 -12.02
N PHE A 103 1.84 0.71 -10.76
CA PHE A 103 1.90 -0.37 -9.79
C PHE A 103 0.50 -0.96 -9.50
N LYS A 104 -0.51 -0.11 -9.32
CA LYS A 104 -1.91 -0.56 -9.16
C LYS A 104 -2.35 -1.42 -10.34
N ARG A 105 -2.08 -0.99 -11.58
CA ARG A 105 -2.43 -1.78 -12.79
C ARG A 105 -1.78 -3.16 -12.78
N LEU A 106 -0.52 -3.25 -12.35
CA LEU A 106 0.18 -4.53 -12.22
C LEU A 106 -0.44 -5.42 -11.14
N CYS A 107 -0.69 -4.87 -9.95
CA CYS A 107 -1.25 -5.61 -8.82
C CYS A 107 -2.66 -6.14 -9.10
N PHE A 108 -3.49 -5.36 -9.79
CA PHE A 108 -4.86 -5.74 -10.13
C PHE A 108 -4.99 -6.48 -11.48
N SER A 109 -3.87 -6.77 -12.15
CA SER A 109 -3.88 -7.56 -13.39
C SER A 109 -4.18 -9.05 -13.16
N LYS A 110 -4.03 -9.53 -11.92
CA LYS A 110 -4.25 -10.91 -11.50
C LYS A 110 -5.05 -10.94 -10.19
N PRO A 111 -5.84 -12.01 -9.96
CA PRO A 111 -6.64 -12.14 -8.74
C PRO A 111 -5.80 -12.36 -7.47
N TYR A 112 -4.55 -12.79 -7.63
CA TYR A 112 -3.60 -13.00 -6.54
C TYR A 112 -2.18 -12.65 -7.00
N LEU A 113 -1.31 -12.41 -6.03
CA LEU A 113 0.12 -12.14 -6.21
C LEU A 113 0.92 -13.05 -5.28
N TYR A 114 2.18 -13.29 -5.63
CA TYR A 114 3.13 -13.92 -4.71
C TYR A 114 3.98 -12.85 -4.06
N LEU A 115 4.28 -13.06 -2.78
CA LEU A 115 5.06 -12.13 -1.98
C LEU A 115 6.19 -12.90 -1.31
N ASN A 116 7.41 -12.35 -1.35
CA ASN A 116 8.55 -12.85 -0.59
C ASN A 116 9.08 -11.75 0.33
N VAL A 117 9.30 -12.05 1.62
CA VAL A 117 9.84 -11.10 2.59
C VAL A 117 11.36 -11.09 2.49
N GLU A 118 11.94 -9.92 2.21
CA GLU A 118 13.38 -9.78 1.96
C GLU A 118 14.13 -9.27 3.20
N TYR A 119 13.62 -8.19 3.80
CA TYR A 119 14.23 -7.51 4.94
C TYR A 119 13.21 -6.68 5.71
N ARG A 120 13.64 -6.11 6.85
CA ARG A 120 12.82 -5.21 7.68
C ARG A 120 13.52 -3.87 7.85
N ILE A 121 12.77 -2.78 7.68
CA ILE A 121 13.18 -1.41 7.99
C ILE A 121 12.23 -0.86 9.04
N GLY A 122 12.72 -0.50 10.24
CA GLY A 122 11.87 0.15 11.25
C GLY A 122 10.63 -0.65 11.67
N GLY A 123 10.66 -1.99 11.54
CA GLY A 123 9.52 -2.86 11.80
C GLY A 123 8.60 -3.13 10.60
N LEU A 124 8.75 -2.40 9.50
CA LEU A 124 8.04 -2.65 8.24
C LEU A 124 8.80 -3.67 7.39
N GLU A 125 8.09 -4.70 6.92
CA GLU A 125 8.66 -5.73 6.05
C GLU A 125 8.72 -5.22 4.61
N ALA A 126 9.91 -5.28 4.02
CA ALA A 126 10.14 -5.03 2.61
C ALA A 126 10.09 -6.34 1.84
N VAL A 127 9.40 -6.33 0.70
CA VAL A 127 8.99 -7.54 -0.02
C VAL A 127 9.22 -7.42 -1.50
N THR A 128 9.56 -8.52 -2.16
CA THR A 128 9.43 -8.66 -3.62
C THR A 128 8.04 -9.20 -3.93
N VAL A 129 7.42 -8.70 -5.00
CA VAL A 129 6.06 -9.07 -5.42
C VAL A 129 6.11 -9.60 -6.84
N PHE A 130 5.45 -10.73 -7.06
CA PHE A 130 5.39 -11.39 -8.36
C PHE A 130 3.96 -11.63 -8.82
N ALA A 131 3.75 -11.56 -10.13
CA ALA A 131 2.52 -11.99 -10.80
C ALA A 131 2.85 -13.01 -11.90
N ASP A 132 1.95 -13.97 -12.13
CA ASP A 132 2.08 -14.88 -13.27
C ASP A 132 1.76 -14.15 -14.58
N ASP A 133 2.63 -14.24 -15.58
CA ASP A 133 2.32 -13.76 -16.93
C ASP A 133 1.32 -14.66 -17.65
N ASN A 134 1.06 -14.39 -18.94
CA ASN A 134 0.10 -15.17 -19.73
C ASN A 134 0.57 -16.60 -20.02
N LYS A 135 1.84 -16.91 -19.78
CA LYS A 135 2.43 -18.25 -19.90
C LYS A 135 2.56 -18.95 -18.54
N GLY A 136 2.16 -18.30 -17.45
CA GLY A 136 2.31 -18.81 -16.09
C GLY A 136 3.72 -18.60 -15.50
N GLU A 137 4.57 -17.79 -16.13
CA GLU A 137 5.88 -17.47 -15.58
C GLU A 137 5.79 -16.30 -14.60
N LYS A 138 6.45 -16.44 -13.43
CA LYS A 138 6.50 -15.38 -12.43
C LYS A 138 7.29 -14.17 -12.94
N ARG A 139 6.66 -13.00 -12.89
CA ARG A 139 7.28 -11.71 -13.22
C ARG A 139 7.36 -10.84 -11.98
N ASP A 140 8.56 -10.34 -11.71
CA ASP A 140 8.83 -9.36 -10.66
C ASP A 140 8.21 -8.00 -11.02
N LEU A 141 7.29 -7.53 -10.17
CA LEU A 141 6.56 -6.29 -10.41
C LEU A 141 7.43 -5.05 -10.20
N ALA A 142 8.37 -5.06 -9.24
CA ALA A 142 9.29 -3.95 -9.02
C ALA A 142 10.24 -3.81 -10.21
N LYS A 143 10.79 -4.93 -10.68
CA LYS A 143 11.59 -4.97 -11.91
C LYS A 143 10.83 -4.42 -13.12
N LYS A 144 9.54 -4.76 -13.25
CA LYS A 144 8.69 -4.26 -14.35
C LYS A 144 8.50 -2.75 -14.27
N LEU A 145 8.26 -2.18 -13.09
CA LEU A 145 8.16 -0.73 -12.90
C LEU A 145 9.46 -0.01 -13.30
N ILE A 146 10.61 -0.56 -12.89
CA ILE A 146 11.92 0.01 -13.22
C ILE A 146 12.21 -0.08 -14.72
N MET A 147 11.97 -1.24 -15.32
CA MET A 147 12.17 -1.48 -16.76
C MET A 147 11.33 -0.53 -17.62
N ASP A 148 10.11 -0.21 -17.18
CA ASP A 148 9.24 0.73 -17.88
C ASP A 148 9.56 2.20 -17.53
N GLY A 149 10.49 2.48 -16.62
CA GLY A 149 10.85 3.85 -16.23
C GLY A 149 9.82 4.52 -15.30
N TYR A 150 9.06 3.76 -14.51
CA TYR A 150 8.14 4.31 -13.52
C TYR A 150 8.75 4.45 -12.12
N ALA A 151 9.87 3.78 -11.85
CA ALA A 151 10.47 3.76 -10.53
C ALA A 151 12.00 3.75 -10.59
N LEU A 152 12.62 4.14 -9.49
CA LEU A 152 14.07 4.20 -9.30
C LEU A 152 14.54 3.00 -8.48
N VAL A 153 15.80 2.58 -8.70
CA VAL A 153 16.38 1.48 -7.93
C VAL A 153 16.91 1.99 -6.58
N GLU A 154 16.45 1.37 -5.49
CA GLU A 154 17.05 1.60 -4.16
C GLU A 154 18.24 0.63 -3.98
N LYS A 155 19.45 1.18 -4.01
CA LYS A 155 20.68 0.37 -3.88
C LYS A 155 20.87 -0.09 -2.44
N ARG A 156 21.17 -1.39 -2.30
CA ARG A 156 21.57 -2.02 -1.04
C ARG A 156 22.94 -2.67 -1.17
N ARG A 157 23.70 -2.73 -0.07
CA ARG A 157 25.10 -3.18 -0.05
C ARG A 157 25.24 -4.64 0.37
N GLU A 158 24.21 -5.22 0.97
CA GLU A 158 24.20 -6.58 1.47
C GLU A 158 24.41 -7.59 0.33
N ALA A 159 25.36 -8.52 0.49
CA ALA A 159 25.79 -9.44 -0.56
C ALA A 159 24.65 -10.25 -1.17
N ARG A 160 23.68 -10.68 -0.36
CA ARG A 160 22.51 -11.44 -0.79
C ARG A 160 21.62 -10.71 -1.82
N PHE A 161 21.71 -9.38 -1.90
CA PHE A 161 20.94 -8.58 -2.86
C PHE A 161 21.75 -8.16 -4.08
N GLN A 162 23.06 -8.42 -4.14
CA GLN A 162 23.92 -7.95 -5.23
C GLN A 162 23.40 -8.36 -6.60
N GLN A 163 23.03 -9.62 -6.79
CA GLN A 163 22.53 -10.11 -8.07
C GLN A 163 21.23 -9.40 -8.49
N LEU A 164 20.30 -9.20 -7.54
CA LEU A 164 19.01 -8.56 -7.80
C LEU A 164 19.17 -7.06 -8.07
N VAL A 165 20.00 -6.38 -7.29
CA VAL A 165 20.32 -4.95 -7.48
C VAL A 165 21.01 -4.73 -8.82
N VAL A 166 21.95 -5.58 -9.22
CA VAL A 166 22.62 -5.48 -10.53
C VAL A 166 21.61 -5.59 -11.67
N ASP A 167 20.70 -6.56 -11.60
CA ASP A 167 19.64 -6.72 -12.60
C ASP A 167 18.70 -5.49 -12.65
N TYR A 168 18.29 -4.98 -11.49
CA TYR A 168 17.45 -3.77 -11.42
C TYR A 168 18.15 -2.54 -12.02
N VAL A 169 19.43 -2.32 -11.69
CA VAL A 169 20.24 -1.22 -12.24
C VAL A 169 20.42 -1.34 -13.76
N GLU A 170 20.56 -2.57 -14.28
CA GLU A 170 20.59 -2.82 -15.72
C GLU A 170 19.27 -2.40 -16.39
N GLN A 171 18.12 -2.76 -15.80
CA GLN A 171 16.82 -2.36 -16.33
C GLN A 171 16.62 -0.84 -16.27
N GLU A 172 17.00 -0.20 -15.16
CA GLU A 172 16.92 1.26 -15.02
C GLU A 172 17.76 1.98 -16.07
N THR A 173 18.97 1.47 -16.33
CA THR A 173 19.86 2.02 -17.36
C THR A 173 19.27 1.89 -18.76
N LYS A 174 18.59 0.77 -19.05
CA LYS A 174 17.86 0.58 -20.32
C LYS A 174 16.69 1.56 -20.45
N ALA A 175 15.89 1.72 -19.40
CA ALA A 175 14.78 2.67 -19.36
C ALA A 175 15.25 4.12 -19.57
N ARG A 176 16.37 4.48 -18.95
CA ARG A 176 17.02 5.80 -19.11
C ARG A 176 17.44 6.05 -20.56
N LYS A 177 18.18 5.12 -21.16
CA LYS A 177 18.64 5.23 -22.56
C LYS A 177 17.48 5.29 -23.57
N ALA A 178 16.36 4.66 -23.24
CA ALA A 178 15.15 4.66 -24.06
C ALA A 178 14.22 5.84 -23.77
N HIS A 179 14.59 6.77 -22.88
CA HIS A 179 13.79 7.94 -22.50
C HIS A 179 12.36 7.58 -22.04
N LEU A 180 12.22 6.49 -21.29
CA LEU A 180 10.90 6.02 -20.83
C LEU A 180 10.42 6.80 -19.60
N ASN A 181 9.16 7.23 -19.63
CA ASN A 181 8.43 7.81 -18.49
C ASN A 181 9.24 8.88 -17.74
N ILE A 182 9.71 8.61 -16.52
CA ILE A 182 10.47 9.58 -15.72
C ILE A 182 11.74 10.08 -16.43
N TRP A 183 12.26 9.32 -17.39
CA TRP A 183 13.47 9.63 -18.16
C TRP A 183 13.22 10.40 -19.47
N ARG A 184 11.96 10.76 -19.77
CA ARG A 184 11.55 11.36 -21.05
C ARG A 184 12.25 12.68 -21.41
N TYR A 185 12.78 13.38 -20.40
CA TYR A 185 13.47 14.67 -20.57
C TYR A 185 14.94 14.64 -20.13
N GLY A 186 15.52 13.45 -19.92
CA GLY A 186 16.88 13.27 -19.40
C GLY A 186 16.90 12.86 -17.92
N ASP A 187 18.08 12.92 -17.30
CA ASP A 187 18.23 12.57 -15.87
C ASP A 187 17.74 13.71 -14.96
N PHE A 188 16.59 13.48 -14.35
CA PHE A 188 15.96 14.39 -13.38
C PHE A 188 16.44 14.13 -11.94
N THR A 189 17.28 13.11 -11.71
CA THR A 189 17.78 12.78 -10.37
C THR A 189 18.89 13.72 -9.89
N GLY A 190 19.35 14.63 -10.76
CA GLY A 190 20.43 15.58 -10.47
C GLY A 190 21.81 14.94 -10.43
N ASN A 191 21.97 13.73 -10.98
CA ASN A 191 23.25 13.01 -11.06
C ASN A 191 24.00 13.23 -12.39
N GLU A 192 23.52 14.15 -13.23
CA GLU A 192 24.26 14.62 -14.41
C GLU A 192 25.14 15.81 -14.03
N LEU A 193 26.43 15.52 -13.83
CA LEU A 193 27.59 16.44 -13.66
C LEU A 193 27.73 17.14 -12.29
#